data_AF-A0A6G6ZZ30-F1
#
_entry.id   AF-A0A6G6ZZ30-F1
#
_cell.length_a   1.000
_cell.length_b   1.000
_cell.length_c   1.000
_cell.angle_alpha   90.00
_cell.angle_beta   90.00
_cell.angle_gamma   90.00
#
_symmetry.space_group_name_H-M   'P 1'
#
loop_
_entity.id
_entity.type
_entity.pdbx_description
1 polymer ?
#
loop_
_entity_poly.entity_id
_entity_poly.type
_entity_poly.pdbx_seq_one_letter_code
_entity_poly.pdbx_strand_id
1 'polypeptide(L)'
;MHAGDLQRIYDLLAGLLRAIQDGEPSALAQYGISTAIYEEVLEELEAGAACLASLALPAWEMALAPDRSGRVDFDCYPTQQPGTLRVTCRLWSAGRSSELSLTADYCPGQAASPLQFRLLEVQ
;
A
#
# COMPACT_ATOMS: atom_id res chain seq x y z
N MET A 1 5.45 15.81 -10.09
CA MET A 1 6.19 14.88 -9.22
C MET A 1 7.37 14.34 -10.02
N HIS A 2 8.57 14.30 -9.46
CA HIS A 2 9.72 13.73 -10.17
C HIS A 2 9.84 12.22 -9.90
N ALA A 3 10.54 11.49 -10.76
CA ALA A 3 10.71 10.04 -10.61
C ALA A 3 11.30 9.64 -9.25
N GLY A 4 12.20 10.46 -8.69
CA GLY A 4 12.75 10.23 -7.35
C GLY A 4 11.74 10.35 -6.21
N ASP A 5 10.72 11.19 -6.37
CA ASP A 5 9.65 11.33 -5.36
C ASP A 5 8.74 10.09 -5.38
N LEU A 6 8.41 9.59 -6.57
CA LEU A 6 7.59 8.38 -6.74
C LEU A 6 8.30 7.15 -6.18
N GLN A 7 9.59 6.97 -6.49
CA GLN A 7 10.39 5.87 -5.94
C GLN A 7 10.40 5.91 -4.40
N ARG A 8 10.59 7.10 -3.82
CA ARG A 8 10.56 7.26 -2.37
C ARG A 8 9.21 6.85 -1.77
N ILE A 9 8.10 7.26 -2.38
CA ILE A 9 6.75 6.88 -1.93
C ILE A 9 6.55 5.36 -2.06
N TYR A 10 7.06 4.76 -3.12
CA TYR A 10 7.04 3.32 -3.34
C TYR A 10 7.79 2.54 -2.25
N ASP A 11 8.99 2.99 -1.90
CA ASP A 11 9.80 2.39 -0.84
C ASP A 11 9.10 2.53 0.54
N LEU A 12 8.44 3.66 0.80
CA LEU A 12 7.63 3.84 2.00
C LEU A 12 6.44 2.87 2.04
N LEU A 13 5.81 2.61 0.89
CA LEU A 13 4.70 1.66 0.78
C LEU A 13 5.16 0.22 1.04
N ALA A 14 6.38 -0.14 0.63
CA ALA A 14 6.99 -1.41 0.97
C ALA A 14 7.18 -1.56 2.50
N GLY A 15 7.55 -0.47 3.18
CA GLY A 15 7.61 -0.41 4.64
C GLY A 15 6.25 -0.62 5.31
N LEU A 16 5.19 0.02 4.78
CA LEU A 16 3.82 -0.21 5.26
C LEU A 16 3.40 -1.67 5.10
N LEU A 17 3.60 -2.26 3.92
CA LEU A 17 3.28 -3.67 3.68
C LEU A 17 4.04 -4.60 4.64
N ARG A 18 5.32 -4.32 4.90
CA ARG A 18 6.12 -5.07 5.86
C ARG A 18 5.53 -5.00 7.28
N ALA A 19 5.13 -3.81 7.73
CA ALA A 19 4.51 -3.66 9.05
C ALA A 19 3.20 -4.45 9.16
N ILE A 20 2.38 -4.48 8.10
CA ILE A 20 1.16 -5.30 8.02
C ILE A 20 1.50 -6.79 8.12
N GLN A 21 2.55 -7.23 7.44
CA GLN A 21 2.99 -8.64 7.47
C GLN A 21 3.53 -9.08 8.82
N ASP A 22 4.29 -8.22 9.49
CA ASP A 22 4.88 -8.53 10.79
C ASP A 22 3.82 -8.48 11.92
N GLY A 23 2.76 -7.68 11.74
CA GLY A 23 1.63 -7.60 12.66
C GLY A 23 1.97 -6.97 14.02
N GLU A 24 3.12 -6.31 14.13
CA GLU A 24 3.59 -5.74 15.39
C GLU A 24 2.81 -4.45 15.70
N PRO A 25 2.09 -4.37 16.85
CA PRO A 25 1.20 -3.24 17.13
C PRO A 25 1.85 -1.86 17.10
N SER A 26 3.10 -1.72 17.57
CA SER A 26 3.78 -0.43 17.63
C SER A 26 4.20 0.07 16.23
N ALA A 27 4.60 -0.82 15.33
CA ALA A 27 4.90 -0.54 13.93
C ALA A 27 3.62 -0.18 13.17
N LEU A 28 2.55 -0.95 13.35
CA LEU A 28 1.23 -0.68 12.77
C LEU A 28 0.70 0.70 13.17
N ALA A 29 0.84 1.07 14.44
CA ALA A 29 0.39 2.36 14.96
C ALA A 29 1.06 3.56 14.28
N GLN A 30 2.31 3.42 13.78
CA GLN A 30 2.99 4.50 13.04
C GLN A 30 2.25 4.87 11.74
N TYR A 31 1.55 3.90 11.14
CA TYR A 31 0.76 4.06 9.93
C TYR A 31 -0.73 4.34 10.20
N GLY A 32 -1.11 4.52 11.47
CA GLY A 32 -2.50 4.73 11.86
C GLY A 32 -3.34 3.43 11.90
N ILE A 33 -2.69 2.26 11.88
CA ILE A 33 -3.38 0.98 12.00
C ILE A 33 -3.53 0.63 13.48
N SER A 34 -4.76 0.63 13.98
CA SER A 34 -5.10 0.12 15.31
C SER A 34 -5.30 -1.39 15.28
N THR A 35 -5.40 -2.04 16.45
CA THR A 35 -5.74 -3.48 16.53
C THR A 35 -7.03 -3.80 15.77
N ALA A 36 -8.08 -2.99 15.93
CA ALA A 36 -9.36 -3.20 15.25
C ALA A 36 -9.22 -3.08 13.73
N ILE A 37 -8.46 -2.09 13.24
CA ILE A 37 -8.20 -1.94 11.79
C ILE A 37 -7.38 -3.13 11.29
N TYR A 38 -6.42 -3.62 12.09
CA TYR A 38 -5.62 -4.78 11.70
C TYR A 38 -6.46 -6.06 11.62
N GLU A 39 -7.41 -6.25 12.52
CA GLU A 39 -8.39 -7.34 12.45
C GLU A 39 -9.21 -7.25 11.16
N GLU A 40 -9.73 -6.07 10.79
CA GLU A 40 -10.42 -5.86 9.51
C GLU A 40 -9.52 -6.20 8.30
N VAL A 41 -8.23 -5.83 8.35
CA VAL A 41 -7.26 -6.21 7.30
C VAL A 41 -7.11 -7.73 7.18
N LEU A 42 -7.07 -8.45 8.31
CA LEU A 42 -6.97 -9.91 8.30
C LEU A 42 -8.24 -10.56 7.74
N GLU A 43 -9.41 -10.03 8.05
CA GLU A 43 -10.70 -10.50 7.51
C GLU A 43 -10.76 -10.32 5.99
N GLU A 44 -10.34 -9.16 5.46
CA GLU A 44 -10.27 -8.90 4.02
C GLU A 44 -9.29 -9.85 3.30
N LEU A 45 -8.15 -10.14 3.93
CA LEU A 45 -7.17 -11.10 3.39
C LEU A 45 -7.71 -12.53 3.35
N GLU A 46 -8.44 -12.94 4.40
CA GLU A 46 -9.10 -14.23 4.45
C GLU A 46 -10.19 -14.34 3.37
N ALA A 47 -11.02 -13.30 3.20
CA ALA A 47 -12.04 -13.23 2.16
C ALA A 47 -11.44 -13.32 0.74
N GLY A 48 -10.28 -12.70 0.52
CA GLY A 48 -9.52 -12.76 -0.73
C GLY A 48 -8.72 -14.06 -0.94
N ALA A 49 -8.79 -15.02 0.00
CA ALA A 49 -7.96 -16.23 0.03
C ALA A 49 -6.45 -15.94 -0.13
N ALA A 50 -6.01 -14.79 0.38
CA ALA A 50 -4.66 -14.30 0.21
C ALA A 50 -3.79 -14.67 1.41
N CYS A 51 -2.65 -15.31 1.15
CA CYS A 51 -1.65 -15.52 2.18
C CYS A 51 -0.87 -14.21 2.41
N LEU A 52 -1.07 -13.59 3.58
CA LEU A 52 -0.40 -12.36 3.98
C LEU A 52 1.13 -12.41 3.77
N ALA A 53 1.74 -13.53 4.15
CA ALA A 53 3.19 -13.73 4.05
C ALA A 53 3.71 -13.82 2.60
N SER A 54 2.84 -14.11 1.62
CA SER A 54 3.23 -14.14 0.21
C SER A 54 2.94 -12.84 -0.54
N LEU A 55 2.34 -11.84 0.12
CA LEU A 55 2.09 -10.54 -0.49
C LEU A 55 3.39 -9.78 -0.72
N ALA A 56 3.47 -9.12 -1.86
CA ALA A 56 4.58 -8.26 -2.23
C ALA A 56 4.07 -7.08 -3.06
N LEU A 57 4.82 -5.99 -3.07
CA LEU A 57 4.70 -5.05 -4.18
C LEU A 57 5.34 -5.68 -5.44
N PRO A 58 4.91 -5.32 -6.66
CA PRO A 58 5.62 -5.69 -7.88
C PRO A 58 7.11 -5.25 -7.86
N ALA A 59 7.90 -5.63 -8.86
CA ALA A 59 9.17 -4.91 -9.06
C ALA A 59 8.88 -3.47 -9.50
N TRP A 60 9.72 -2.49 -9.15
CA TRP A 60 9.51 -1.08 -9.45
C TRP A 60 9.18 -0.81 -10.92
N GLU A 61 9.95 -1.39 -11.85
CA GLU A 61 9.74 -1.22 -13.29
C GLU A 61 8.41 -1.80 -13.75
N MET A 62 7.93 -2.85 -13.08
CA MET A 62 6.65 -3.49 -13.37
C MET A 62 5.49 -2.72 -12.76
N ALA A 63 5.70 -2.12 -11.57
CA ALA A 63 4.69 -1.35 -10.86
C ALA A 63 4.18 -0.16 -11.68
N LEU A 64 5.07 0.44 -12.49
CA LEU A 64 4.78 1.55 -13.38
C LEU A 64 4.42 1.13 -14.81
N ALA A 65 4.52 -0.15 -15.14
CA ALA A 65 4.23 -0.63 -16.48
C ALA A 65 2.70 -0.72 -16.67
N PRO A 66 2.12 -0.01 -17.65
CA PRO A 66 0.68 -0.07 -17.88
C PRO A 66 0.29 -1.44 -18.45
N ASP A 67 -0.82 -1.99 -17.96
CA ASP A 67 -1.47 -3.15 -18.54
C ASP A 67 -2.17 -2.80 -19.88
N ARG A 68 -2.87 -3.78 -20.46
CA ARG A 68 -3.57 -3.59 -21.75
C ARG A 68 -4.68 -2.53 -21.71
N SER A 69 -5.16 -2.17 -20.52
CA SER A 69 -6.16 -1.11 -20.30
C SER A 69 -5.52 0.26 -20.01
N GLY A 70 -4.19 0.33 -19.94
CA GLY A 70 -3.45 1.54 -19.58
C GLY A 70 -3.33 1.75 -18.06
N ARG A 71 -3.77 0.80 -17.23
CA ARG A 71 -3.69 0.89 -15.77
C ARG A 71 -2.35 0.37 -15.28
N VAL A 72 -1.75 1.06 -14.33
CA VAL A 72 -0.50 0.65 -13.67
C VAL A 72 -0.82 0.02 -12.32
N ASP A 73 0.07 -0.83 -11.82
CA ASP A 73 -0.12 -1.43 -10.50
C ASP A 73 0.13 -0.41 -9.38
N PHE A 74 1.01 0.57 -9.57
CA PHE A 74 1.29 1.63 -8.61
C PHE A 74 0.99 3.01 -9.19
N ASP A 75 0.16 3.79 -8.48
CA ASP A 75 -0.17 5.16 -8.87
C ASP A 75 -0.27 6.09 -7.66
N CYS A 76 -0.03 7.38 -7.91
CA CYS A 76 -0.07 8.45 -6.94
C CYS A 76 -0.85 9.63 -7.50
N TYR A 77 -1.93 10.04 -6.83
CA TYR A 77 -2.79 11.12 -7.29
C TYR A 77 -3.18 12.08 -6.16
N PRO A 78 -3.43 13.36 -6.47
CA PRO A 78 -3.81 14.35 -5.46
C PRO A 78 -5.14 14.02 -4.80
N THR A 79 -5.24 14.30 -3.50
CA THR A 79 -6.51 14.26 -2.76
C THR A 79 -7.16 15.65 -2.70
N GLN A 80 -8.34 15.73 -2.10
CA GLN A 80 -8.95 17.02 -1.75
C GLN A 80 -8.18 17.78 -0.67
N GLN A 81 -7.33 17.10 0.10
CA GLN A 81 -6.49 17.72 1.12
C GLN A 81 -5.20 18.26 0.48
N PRO A 82 -4.93 19.58 0.57
CA PRO A 82 -3.72 20.17 0.00
C PRO A 82 -2.45 19.52 0.54
N GLY A 83 -1.51 19.21 -0.36
CA GLY A 83 -0.22 18.60 0.00
C GLY A 83 -0.29 17.11 0.36
N THR A 84 -1.45 16.47 0.22
CA THR A 84 -1.65 15.04 0.46
C THR A 84 -1.92 14.31 -0.86
N LEU A 85 -1.29 13.16 -1.03
CA LEU A 85 -1.46 12.29 -2.18
C LEU A 85 -2.07 10.97 -1.75
N ARG A 86 -3.00 10.45 -2.53
CA ARG A 86 -3.46 9.08 -2.44
C ARG A 86 -2.47 8.21 -3.21
N VAL A 87 -2.02 7.16 -2.56
CA VAL A 87 -1.12 6.15 -3.09
C VAL A 87 -1.90 4.86 -3.15
N THR A 88 -1.93 4.22 -4.32
CA THR A 88 -2.55 2.90 -4.50
C THR A 88 -1.55 1.95 -5.10
N CYS A 89 -1.47 0.73 -4.59
CA CYS A 89 -0.69 -0.32 -5.22
C CYS A 89 -1.43 -1.66 -5.23
N ARG A 90 -1.59 -2.25 -6.42
CA ARG A 90 -2.01 -3.64 -6.55
C ARG A 90 -0.90 -4.57 -6.06
N LEU A 91 -1.24 -5.42 -5.12
CA LEU A 91 -0.33 -6.37 -4.51
C LEU A 91 -0.18 -7.61 -5.39
N TRP A 92 0.98 -8.22 -5.31
CA TRP A 92 1.30 -9.48 -5.95
C TRP A 92 1.35 -10.59 -4.91
N SER A 93 0.93 -11.79 -5.31
CA SER A 93 1.02 -13.00 -4.50
C SER A 93 1.72 -14.09 -5.30
N ALA A 94 2.75 -14.71 -4.73
CA ALA A 94 3.55 -15.76 -5.39
C ALA A 94 4.05 -15.36 -6.80
N GLY A 95 4.46 -14.09 -6.97
CA GLY A 95 5.00 -13.56 -8.22
C GLY A 95 3.95 -13.28 -9.31
N ARG A 96 2.66 -13.24 -8.96
CA ARG A 96 1.56 -12.88 -9.86
C ARG A 96 0.77 -11.72 -9.27
N SER A 97 0.29 -10.84 -10.14
CA SER A 97 -0.67 -9.80 -9.75
C SER A 97 -1.92 -10.44 -9.12
N SER A 98 -2.42 -9.85 -8.05
CA SER A 98 -3.62 -10.28 -7.33
C SER A 98 -4.70 -9.19 -7.41
N GLU A 99 -5.93 -9.51 -7.00
CA GLU A 99 -7.00 -8.51 -6.91
C GLU A 99 -6.86 -7.60 -5.68
N LEU A 100 -5.89 -7.83 -4.80
CA LEU A 100 -5.70 -6.99 -3.62
C LEU A 100 -5.04 -5.66 -3.97
N SER A 101 -5.60 -4.59 -3.44
CA SER A 101 -5.03 -3.24 -3.52
C SER A 101 -4.74 -2.68 -2.13
N LEU A 102 -3.52 -2.19 -1.93
CA LEU A 102 -3.13 -1.43 -0.75
C LEU A 102 -3.20 0.06 -1.05
N THR A 103 -3.96 0.78 -0.23
CA THR A 103 -4.17 2.22 -0.37
C THR A 103 -3.69 2.95 0.87
N ALA A 104 -2.94 4.03 0.66
CA ALA A 104 -2.42 4.90 1.72
C ALA A 104 -2.49 6.38 1.32
N ASP A 105 -2.46 7.27 2.30
CA ASP A 105 -2.23 8.70 2.09
C ASP A 105 -0.78 9.06 2.39
N TYR A 106 -0.12 9.72 1.45
CA TYR A 106 1.20 10.31 1.63
C TYR A 106 1.07 11.77 2.10
N CYS A 107 1.54 12.01 3.32
CA CYS A 107 1.55 13.28 4.03
C CYS A 107 2.99 13.56 4.52
N PRO A 108 3.83 14.27 3.75
CA PRO A 108 5.25 14.42 4.07
C PRO A 108 5.54 15.12 5.42
N GLY A 109 4.58 15.90 5.93
CA GLY A 109 4.70 16.60 7.22
C GLY A 109 4.26 15.80 8.45
N GLN A 110 3.88 14.54 8.28
CA GLN A 110 3.33 13.74 9.38
C GLN A 110 4.43 13.12 10.25
N ALA A 111 4.30 13.27 11.57
CA ALA A 111 5.39 13.02 12.52
C ALA A 111 5.74 11.54 12.71
N ALA A 112 4.76 10.63 12.67
CA ALA A 112 4.99 9.21 12.91
C ALA A 112 5.48 8.47 11.65
N SER A 113 4.76 8.65 10.55
CA SER A 113 5.12 8.13 9.23
C SER A 113 4.54 9.07 8.17
N PRO A 114 5.27 9.32 7.07
CA PRO A 114 4.74 10.09 5.96
C PRO A 114 3.68 9.31 5.16
N LEU A 115 3.43 8.03 5.46
CA LEU A 115 2.29 7.28 4.94
C LEU A 115 1.30 6.96 6.05
N GLN A 116 0.01 7.04 5.72
CA GLN A 116 -1.09 6.57 6.57
C GLN A 116 -1.91 5.55 5.83
N PHE A 117 -2.12 4.40 6.46
CA PHE A 117 -2.98 3.36 5.94
C PHE A 117 -4.39 3.89 5.73
N ARG A 118 -5.01 3.52 4.61
CA ARG A 118 -6.40 3.86 4.31
C ARG A 118 -7.25 2.62 4.11
N LEU A 119 -6.76 1.67 3.34
CA LEU A 119 -7.54 0.50 2.95
C LEU A 119 -6.65 -0.60 2.40
N LEU A 120 -7.03 -1.84 2.68
CA LEU A 120 -6.62 -3.03 1.94
C LEU A 120 -7.91 -3.76 1.58
N GLU A 121 -8.16 -3.94 0.30
CA GLU A 121 -9.41 -4.52 -0.20
C GLU A 121 -9.17 -5.36 -1.46
N VAL A 122 -10.10 -6.28 -1.73
CA VAL A 122 -10.21 -7.01 -3.00
C VAL A 122 -10.92 -6.11 -4.03
N GLN A 123 -10.33 -5.93 -5.22
CA GLN A 123 -10.87 -5.12 -6.33
C GLN A 123 -11.80 -5.90 -7.26
#